data_AF-A0A433S293-F1
#
_entry.id   AF-A0A433S293-F1
#
_cell.length_a   1.000
_cell.length_b   1.000
_cell.length_c   1.000
_cell.angle_alpha   90.00
_cell.angle_beta   90.00
_cell.angle_gamma   90.00
#
_symmetry.space_group_name_H-M   'P 1'
#
loop_
_entity.id
_entity.type
_entity.pdbx_description
1 polymer ?
#
loop_
_entity_poly.entity_id
_entity_poly.type
_entity_poly.pdbx_seq_one_letter_code
_entity_poly.pdbx_strand_id
1 'polypeptide(L)'
;MADFEATGEELHQLVRLGKKRPMPFAFCPSAGGDSESLFATHRKKPPEMIAKSARKASGQTKVCFGTFTVEAKLMTLVLIKELPSIAKKLKKHLRHERLPLNVKVVDVMGNELETDIEDLPDDPILDADEEEIDDTDAPEEASADTTQPDPDDDLPDPKDLARQLKALQPGIMALQGDAGDKLRAALGGAVGLLKAGDLVRAESTINAIGRAYDRQAKAAAAPPPPPPPPNADALAAAQRLKKLHGQTGLLQGPAQEKLGAALGLVAKMITGGDLAKASQTMDAVEQAMTRAKADAAPKPDSATPAAPTAEAPAPTEAARKWDAIAAKLEPVVLATIKAGKGDIDAIKLKFYAMQDQAAAGQHEAAIAAAPALAEMIRSAQAATQTQAEAAIPADVVPFVKSRLAWINTRTQLRAEMQTLKSAMDTALSNIEGMEEAIAETGKLFTYLDALDNRLENTLEDLVKTPDGPERQALKAKAREIIAEYSAELDGDFFRDVDGDNGFAPVKIRAPAVAALQQVSTALAA
;
A
#
# COMPACT_ATOMS: atom_id res chain seq x y z
N MET A 1 11.65 14.83 -22.98
CA MET A 1 10.55 15.18 -22.08
C MET A 1 9.96 13.89 -21.57
N ALA A 2 9.45 13.84 -20.34
CA ALA A 2 8.72 12.63 -19.95
C ALA A 2 7.57 12.44 -20.94
N ASP A 3 7.27 11.21 -21.36
CA ASP A 3 6.20 10.92 -22.34
C ASP A 3 4.81 11.47 -21.92
N PHE A 4 4.68 11.98 -20.70
CA PHE A 4 3.44 12.44 -20.07
C PHE A 4 3.62 13.71 -19.22
N GLU A 5 4.76 14.41 -19.32
CA GLU A 5 4.99 15.67 -18.60
C GLU A 5 4.04 16.74 -19.15
N ALA A 6 3.30 17.41 -18.28
CA ALA A 6 2.33 18.42 -18.67
C ALA A 6 2.72 19.76 -18.03
N THR A 7 3.02 20.76 -18.87
CA THR A 7 3.39 22.12 -18.46
C THR A 7 2.63 23.15 -19.29
N GLY A 8 2.54 24.39 -18.81
CA GLY A 8 1.91 25.50 -19.53
C GLY A 8 0.49 25.21 -20.04
N GLU A 9 0.23 25.51 -21.31
CA GLU A 9 -1.11 25.40 -21.91
C GLU A 9 -1.63 23.96 -22.01
N GLU A 10 -0.74 22.97 -22.19
CA GLU A 10 -1.12 21.55 -22.18
C GLU A 10 -1.62 21.12 -20.80
N LEU A 11 -0.97 21.58 -19.73
CA LEU A 11 -1.44 21.37 -18.36
C LEU A 11 -2.81 22.03 -18.14
N HIS A 12 -3.02 23.24 -18.66
CA HIS A 12 -4.31 23.94 -18.55
C HIS A 12 -5.44 23.15 -19.21
N GLN A 13 -5.22 22.61 -20.41
CA GLN A 13 -6.22 21.77 -21.11
C GLN A 13 -6.51 20.47 -20.35
N LEU A 14 -5.47 19.81 -19.81
CA LEU A 14 -5.64 18.56 -19.06
C LEU A 14 -6.31 18.78 -17.70
N VAL A 15 -6.08 19.93 -17.06
CA VAL A 15 -6.75 20.37 -15.83
C VAL A 15 -8.22 20.70 -16.10
N ARG A 16 -8.56 21.37 -17.21
CA ARG A 16 -9.96 21.55 -17.65
C ARG A 16 -10.66 20.21 -17.88
N LEU A 17 -9.94 19.22 -18.42
CA LEU A 17 -10.49 17.87 -18.58
C LEU A 17 -10.76 17.18 -17.23
N GLY A 18 -9.98 17.53 -16.20
CA GLY A 18 -10.19 17.15 -14.80
C GLY A 18 -11.50 17.68 -14.19
N LYS A 19 -12.13 18.72 -14.78
CA LYS A 19 -13.47 19.18 -14.40
C LYS A 19 -14.58 18.25 -14.90
N LYS A 20 -14.34 17.55 -16.01
CA LYS A 20 -15.34 16.67 -16.66
C LYS A 20 -15.22 15.21 -16.23
N ARG A 21 -14.02 14.77 -15.82
CA ARG A 21 -13.75 13.38 -15.42
C ARG A 21 -12.45 13.24 -14.59
N PRO A 22 -12.30 12.17 -13.80
CA PRO A 22 -11.04 11.88 -13.12
C PRO A 22 -9.87 11.68 -14.09
N MET A 23 -8.77 12.36 -13.83
CA MET A 23 -7.56 12.34 -14.67
C MET A 23 -6.40 11.69 -13.94
N PRO A 24 -5.72 10.70 -14.54
CA PRO A 24 -4.57 10.05 -13.91
C PRO A 24 -3.37 11.00 -13.90
N PHE A 25 -2.61 10.99 -12.80
CA PHE A 25 -1.41 11.81 -12.65
C PHE A 25 -0.29 11.08 -11.91
N ALA A 26 0.92 11.62 -12.06
CA ALA A 26 2.05 11.38 -11.20
C ALA A 26 2.77 12.69 -10.90
N PHE A 27 3.30 12.82 -9.70
CA PHE A 27 4.06 13.98 -9.27
C PHE A 27 5.36 13.57 -8.60
N CYS A 28 6.45 14.15 -9.08
CA CYS A 28 7.81 13.95 -8.58
C CYS A 28 8.25 15.25 -7.89
N PRO A 29 8.21 15.35 -6.54
CA PRO A 29 8.64 16.53 -5.82
C PRO A 29 10.17 16.59 -5.72
N SER A 30 10.75 17.73 -6.12
CA SER A 30 12.20 17.92 -5.98
C SER A 30 12.65 18.03 -4.51
N ALA A 31 13.93 17.73 -4.27
CA ALA A 31 14.58 17.94 -2.98
C ALA A 31 15.20 19.34 -2.84
N GLY A 32 15.29 20.12 -3.93
CA GLY A 32 16.16 21.30 -4.03
C GLY A 32 15.53 22.60 -4.55
N GLY A 33 14.21 22.65 -4.80
CA GLY A 33 13.53 23.88 -5.24
C GLY A 33 12.48 23.67 -6.34
N ASP A 34 11.64 24.68 -6.58
CA ASP A 34 10.36 24.53 -7.29
C ASP A 34 10.48 24.23 -8.80
N SER A 35 11.63 24.52 -9.40
CA SER A 35 11.87 24.40 -10.85
C SER A 35 12.23 22.99 -11.35
N GLU A 36 12.35 22.00 -10.46
CA GLU A 36 12.65 20.60 -10.81
C GLU A 36 11.53 19.63 -10.42
N SER A 37 10.39 20.14 -9.92
CA SER A 37 9.24 19.28 -9.65
C SER A 37 8.54 18.96 -10.97
N LEU A 38 8.25 17.69 -11.21
CA LEU A 38 7.63 17.22 -12.45
C LEU A 38 6.22 16.74 -12.17
N PHE A 39 5.25 17.35 -12.83
CA PHE A 39 3.87 16.89 -12.88
C PHE A 39 3.59 16.23 -14.23
N ALA A 40 3.06 15.01 -14.19
CA ALA A 40 2.75 14.23 -15.37
C ALA A 40 1.29 13.78 -15.33
N THR A 41 0.58 13.91 -16.45
CA THR A 41 -0.81 13.46 -16.58
C THR A 41 -1.10 13.06 -18.02
N HIS A 42 -2.08 12.17 -18.22
CA HIS A 42 -2.42 11.68 -19.56
C HIS A 42 -3.89 11.27 -19.67
N ARG A 43 -4.50 11.40 -20.84
CA ARG A 43 -5.96 11.19 -21.06
C ARG A 43 -6.45 9.75 -20.93
N LYS A 44 -5.56 8.76 -21.06
CA LYS A 44 -5.91 7.33 -21.19
C LYS A 44 -4.96 6.34 -20.51
N LYS A 45 -3.82 6.80 -19.98
CA LYS A 45 -2.77 5.89 -19.48
C LYS A 45 -2.93 5.71 -17.97
N PRO A 46 -2.72 4.51 -17.43
CA PRO A 46 -2.93 4.26 -16.01
C PRO A 46 -1.89 5.03 -15.16
N PRO A 47 -2.26 5.48 -13.94
CA PRO A 47 -1.39 6.25 -13.05
C PRO A 47 -0.01 5.60 -12.81
N GLU A 48 0.06 4.27 -12.70
CA GLU A 48 1.33 3.56 -12.50
C GLU A 48 2.30 3.69 -13.67
N MET A 49 1.79 3.72 -14.91
CA MET A 49 2.61 3.86 -16.11
C MET A 49 3.15 5.29 -16.20
N ILE A 50 2.30 6.26 -15.88
CA ILE A 50 2.67 7.68 -15.80
C ILE A 50 3.73 7.86 -14.70
N ALA A 51 3.57 7.23 -13.54
CA ALA A 51 4.53 7.29 -12.44
C ALA A 51 5.89 6.69 -12.77
N LYS A 52 5.93 5.55 -13.47
CA LYS A 52 7.18 4.92 -13.92
C LYS A 52 7.92 5.83 -14.91
N SER A 53 7.21 6.42 -15.86
CA SER A 53 7.79 7.37 -16.82
C SER A 53 8.20 8.68 -16.17
N ALA A 54 7.39 9.23 -15.27
CA ALA A 54 7.67 10.45 -14.51
C ALA A 54 8.91 10.28 -13.62
N ARG A 55 9.05 9.14 -12.93
CA ARG A 55 10.25 8.83 -12.12
C ARG A 55 11.51 8.70 -12.98
N LYS A 56 11.39 8.05 -14.15
CA LYS A 56 12.50 7.87 -15.09
C LYS A 56 12.93 9.20 -15.71
N ALA A 57 11.98 10.10 -15.95
CA ALA A 57 12.23 11.41 -16.55
C ALA A 57 12.74 12.45 -15.54
N SER A 58 12.19 12.48 -14.33
CA SER A 58 12.64 13.39 -13.27
C SER A 58 13.96 12.97 -12.62
N GLY A 59 14.34 11.68 -12.72
CA GLY A 59 15.49 11.12 -12.02
C GLY A 59 15.33 11.07 -10.50
N GLN A 60 14.15 11.43 -9.98
CA GLN A 60 13.88 11.50 -8.55
C GLN A 60 13.47 10.14 -8.00
N THR A 61 13.89 9.84 -6.77
CA THR A 61 13.54 8.58 -6.09
C THR A 61 12.12 8.58 -5.53
N LYS A 62 11.58 9.77 -5.25
CA LYS A 62 10.23 9.98 -4.70
C LYS A 62 9.26 10.36 -5.81
N VAL A 63 8.17 9.60 -5.93
CA VAL A 63 7.04 9.89 -6.83
C VAL A 63 5.76 9.47 -6.12
N CYS A 64 4.74 10.32 -6.16
CA CYS A 64 3.36 9.98 -5.83
C CYS A 64 2.55 9.91 -7.13
N PHE A 65 1.47 9.14 -7.11
CA PHE A 65 0.60 9.00 -8.28
C PHE A 65 -0.80 8.59 -7.86
N GLY A 66 -1.75 8.86 -8.74
CA GLY A 66 -3.16 8.66 -8.47
C GLY A 66 -4.04 9.29 -9.54
N THR A 67 -5.21 9.75 -9.15
CA THR A 67 -6.12 10.50 -10.04
C THR A 67 -6.48 11.84 -9.42
N PHE A 68 -6.70 12.87 -10.23
CA PHE A 68 -7.22 14.15 -9.77
C PHE A 68 -8.52 14.53 -10.48
N THR A 69 -9.36 15.26 -9.76
CA THR A 69 -10.53 15.98 -10.28
C THR A 69 -10.40 17.45 -9.92
N VAL A 70 -11.08 18.31 -10.68
CA VAL A 70 -11.07 19.76 -10.44
C VAL A 70 -12.50 20.23 -10.31
N GLU A 71 -12.87 20.80 -9.17
CA GLU A 71 -14.17 21.39 -8.94
C GLU A 71 -13.98 22.86 -8.57
N ALA A 72 -14.55 23.78 -9.36
CA ALA A 72 -14.29 25.22 -9.28
C ALA A 72 -12.78 25.54 -9.21
N LYS A 73 -12.29 25.98 -8.05
CA LYS A 73 -10.89 26.33 -7.75
C LYS A 73 -10.14 25.26 -6.93
N LEU A 74 -10.75 24.08 -6.70
CA LEU A 74 -10.20 23.00 -5.87
C LEU A 74 -9.79 21.80 -6.74
N MET A 75 -8.49 21.49 -6.75
CA MET A 75 -7.96 20.24 -7.30
C MET A 75 -7.91 19.19 -6.20
N THR A 76 -8.75 18.16 -6.31
CA THR A 76 -8.78 17.01 -5.40
C THR A 76 -7.97 15.87 -5.99
N LEU A 77 -6.93 15.42 -5.30
CA LEU A 77 -6.04 14.34 -5.73
C LEU A 77 -6.24 13.10 -4.88
N VAL A 78 -6.72 12.02 -5.48
CA VAL A 78 -6.83 10.68 -4.90
C VAL A 78 -5.51 9.95 -5.11
N LEU A 79 -4.72 9.75 -4.05
CA LEU A 79 -3.39 9.13 -4.10
C LEU A 79 -3.47 7.61 -3.94
N ILE A 80 -2.85 6.87 -4.86
CA ILE A 80 -2.59 5.42 -4.74
C ILE A 80 -1.25 5.16 -4.03
N LYS A 81 -0.30 6.09 -4.18
CA LYS A 81 0.99 6.06 -3.48
C LYS A 81 1.26 7.43 -2.89
N GLU A 82 1.24 7.50 -1.56
CA GLU A 82 1.43 8.74 -0.81
C GLU A 82 2.90 9.12 -0.60
N LEU A 83 3.12 10.42 -0.39
CA LEU A 83 4.37 11.03 0.04
C LEU A 83 4.04 12.18 1.01
N PRO A 84 4.90 12.51 1.97
CA PRO A 84 4.64 13.61 2.90
C PRO A 84 4.75 14.98 2.22
N SER A 85 3.86 15.90 2.59
CA SER A 85 3.84 17.31 2.17
C SER A 85 3.61 17.53 0.67
N ILE A 86 2.72 16.75 0.06
CA ILE A 86 2.40 16.83 -1.37
C ILE A 86 1.46 17.97 -1.67
N ALA A 87 0.47 18.27 -0.82
CA ALA A 87 -0.48 19.36 -1.09
C ALA A 87 0.25 20.70 -1.24
N LYS A 88 1.13 21.03 -0.29
CA LYS A 88 1.95 22.25 -0.32
C LYS A 88 2.87 22.32 -1.54
N LYS A 89 3.56 21.23 -1.86
CA LYS A 89 4.54 21.18 -2.96
C LYS A 89 3.87 21.25 -4.32
N LEU A 90 2.73 20.57 -4.47
CA LEU A 90 1.97 20.59 -5.71
C LEU A 90 1.28 21.94 -5.90
N LYS A 91 0.67 22.53 -4.87
CA LYS A 91 0.09 23.88 -4.95
C LYS A 91 1.12 24.91 -5.39
N LYS A 92 2.33 24.83 -4.83
CA LYS A 92 3.45 25.70 -5.21
C LYS A 92 3.89 25.51 -6.67
N HIS A 93 3.94 24.26 -7.16
CA HIS A 93 4.21 23.95 -8.56
C HIS A 93 3.09 24.47 -9.49
N LEU A 94 1.82 24.28 -9.14
CA LEU A 94 0.69 24.79 -9.93
C LEU A 94 0.66 26.32 -9.99
N ARG A 95 1.00 27.02 -8.89
CA ARG A 95 1.17 28.49 -8.90
C ARG A 95 2.29 28.93 -9.85
N HIS A 96 3.40 28.19 -9.94
CA HIS A 96 4.48 28.46 -10.89
C HIS A 96 4.02 28.29 -12.35
N GLU A 97 3.17 27.30 -12.62
CA GLU A 97 2.54 27.05 -13.93
C GLU A 97 1.32 27.96 -14.21
N ARG A 98 1.14 29.03 -13.44
CA ARG A 98 0.02 29.99 -13.52
C ARG A 98 -1.38 29.37 -13.37
N LEU A 99 -1.48 28.31 -12.57
CA LEU A 99 -2.73 27.64 -12.17
C LEU A 99 -2.92 27.76 -10.65
N PRO A 100 -3.47 28.87 -10.14
CA PRO A 100 -3.66 29.06 -8.71
C PRO A 100 -4.86 28.25 -8.20
N LEU A 101 -4.70 26.93 -8.10
CA LEU A 101 -5.72 26.02 -7.56
C LEU A 101 -5.41 25.69 -6.10
N ASN A 102 -6.46 25.60 -5.29
CA ASN A 102 -6.37 24.97 -3.97
C ASN A 102 -6.19 23.47 -4.16
N VAL A 103 -5.32 22.88 -3.34
CA VAL A 103 -4.95 21.46 -3.47
C VAL A 103 -5.45 20.70 -2.25
N LYS A 104 -6.31 19.71 -2.51
CA LYS A 104 -6.82 18.76 -1.53
C LYS A 104 -6.29 17.38 -1.89
N VAL A 105 -5.47 16.81 -1.02
CA VAL A 105 -4.98 15.45 -1.18
C VAL A 105 -5.87 14.53 -0.37
N VAL A 106 -6.46 13.56 -1.05
CA VAL A 106 -7.23 12.47 -0.45
C VAL A 106 -6.58 11.13 -0.74
N ASP A 107 -6.76 10.16 0.14
CA ASP A 107 -6.35 8.78 -0.10
C ASP A 107 -7.29 8.08 -1.11
N VAL A 108 -6.95 6.88 -1.59
CA VAL A 108 -7.83 6.00 -2.40
C VAL A 108 -9.20 5.73 -1.78
N MET A 109 -9.34 5.97 -0.47
CA MET A 109 -10.59 5.83 0.28
C MET A 109 -11.36 7.16 0.44
N GLY A 110 -10.88 8.26 -0.13
CA GLY A 110 -11.50 9.59 -0.05
C GLY A 110 -11.18 10.37 1.23
N ASN A 111 -10.34 9.82 2.11
CA ASN A 111 -9.91 10.47 3.36
C ASN A 111 -8.96 11.64 3.08
N GLU A 112 -9.20 12.82 3.67
CA GLU A 112 -8.31 13.98 3.53
C GLU A 112 -6.96 13.73 4.23
N LEU A 113 -5.90 13.57 3.45
CA LEU A 113 -4.54 13.35 3.94
C LEU A 113 -3.81 14.67 4.18
N GLU A 114 -4.01 15.65 3.30
CA GLU A 114 -3.36 16.96 3.38
C GLU A 114 -4.18 18.01 2.62
N THR A 115 -4.52 19.10 3.29
CA THR A 115 -5.35 20.17 2.72
C THR A 115 -4.61 21.50 2.83
N ASP A 116 -4.29 22.12 1.69
CA ASP A 116 -3.67 23.44 1.61
C ASP A 116 -4.64 24.40 0.92
N ILE A 117 -5.66 24.83 1.66
CA ILE A 117 -6.66 25.81 1.24
C ILE A 117 -6.22 27.19 1.77
N GLU A 118 -5.97 28.13 0.86
CA GLU A 118 -5.84 29.55 1.19
C GLU A 118 -7.01 30.29 0.53
N ASP A 119 -7.45 31.38 1.15
CA ASP A 119 -8.45 32.28 0.59
C ASP A 119 -7.81 33.04 -0.59
N LEU A 120 -8.15 32.67 -1.82
CA LEU A 120 -7.59 33.26 -3.03
C LEU A 120 -8.58 34.28 -3.61
N PRO A 121 -8.10 35.47 -4.03
CA PRO A 121 -8.96 36.48 -4.66
C PRO A 121 -9.59 35.97 -5.97
N ASP A 122 -10.76 36.51 -6.31
CA ASP A 122 -11.48 36.18 -7.53
C ASP A 122 -10.70 36.64 -8.77
N ASP A 123 -10.44 35.70 -9.69
CA ASP A 123 -9.72 35.93 -10.94
C ASP A 123 -10.62 35.51 -12.11
N PRO A 124 -10.99 36.42 -13.03
CA PRO A 124 -12.06 36.27 -14.02
C PRO A 124 -11.81 35.24 -15.13
N ILE A 125 -10.74 34.45 -15.07
CA ILE A 125 -10.38 33.45 -16.10
C ILE A 125 -11.21 32.15 -15.95
N LEU A 126 -11.76 31.88 -14.77
CA LEU A 126 -12.45 30.62 -14.49
C LEU A 126 -13.98 30.66 -14.60
N ASP A 127 -14.57 31.87 -14.71
CA ASP A 127 -16.01 32.11 -14.68
C ASP A 127 -16.58 32.59 -16.04
N ALA A 128 -15.78 32.60 -17.11
CA ALA A 128 -16.15 33.22 -18.38
C ALA A 128 -17.01 32.35 -19.32
N ASP A 129 -17.21 31.06 -19.05
CA ASP A 129 -17.86 30.13 -20.01
C ASP A 129 -19.05 29.36 -19.40
N GLU A 130 -19.92 30.06 -18.67
CA GLU A 130 -21.22 29.51 -18.21
C GLU A 130 -22.42 29.88 -19.11
N GLU A 131 -22.19 30.39 -20.33
CA GLU A 131 -23.28 30.60 -21.29
C GLU A 131 -23.49 29.39 -22.20
N GLU A 132 -24.69 28.82 -22.08
CA GLU A 132 -25.31 27.87 -23.02
C GLU A 132 -25.11 28.32 -24.47
N ILE A 133 -24.59 27.43 -25.32
CA ILE A 133 -24.72 27.59 -26.77
C ILE A 133 -25.33 26.33 -27.36
N ASP A 134 -26.58 26.54 -27.78
CA ASP A 134 -27.48 25.70 -28.56
C ASP A 134 -26.88 25.35 -29.92
N ASP A 135 -27.13 24.12 -30.36
CA ASP A 135 -26.65 23.54 -31.62
C ASP A 135 -27.55 24.04 -32.77
N THR A 136 -27.09 24.96 -33.61
CA THR A 136 -27.68 25.11 -34.96
C THR A 136 -26.74 25.75 -35.99
N ASP A 137 -26.45 24.94 -37.02
CA ASP A 137 -26.09 25.17 -38.43
C ASP A 137 -25.43 26.48 -38.92
N ALA A 138 -24.42 26.29 -39.78
CA ALA A 138 -23.61 27.30 -40.52
C ALA A 138 -24.36 27.92 -41.73
N PRO A 139 -23.75 28.74 -42.65
CA PRO A 139 -22.42 29.36 -42.72
C PRO A 139 -22.38 30.84 -43.22
N GLU A 140 -21.16 31.34 -43.45
CA GLU A 140 -20.70 32.41 -44.38
C GLU A 140 -20.46 33.87 -43.91
N GLU A 141 -19.17 34.24 -44.09
CA GLU A 141 -18.59 35.51 -44.58
C GLU A 141 -18.91 36.86 -43.91
N ALA A 142 -17.89 37.49 -43.32
CA ALA A 142 -17.13 38.54 -44.01
C ALA A 142 -16.08 39.18 -43.07
N SER A 143 -14.87 39.33 -43.61
CA SER A 143 -13.68 39.90 -42.99
C SER A 143 -13.78 41.39 -42.69
N ALA A 144 -13.15 41.82 -41.59
CA ALA A 144 -12.54 43.15 -41.47
C ALA A 144 -11.37 43.11 -40.46
N ASP A 145 -10.19 42.87 -41.01
CA ASP A 145 -8.91 43.56 -40.75
C ASP A 145 -8.66 44.15 -39.34
N THR A 146 -7.87 43.42 -38.55
CA THR A 146 -6.86 44.05 -37.68
C THR A 146 -5.56 43.26 -37.77
N THR A 147 -4.53 43.98 -38.18
CA THR A 147 -3.15 43.55 -38.38
C THR A 147 -2.53 43.01 -37.08
N GLN A 148 -2.07 41.76 -37.10
CA GLN A 148 -1.09 41.21 -36.15
C GLN A 148 -0.05 40.40 -36.96
N PRO A 149 1.25 40.47 -36.59
CA PRO A 149 2.34 39.91 -37.37
C PRO A 149 2.37 38.38 -37.33
N ASP A 150 2.68 37.75 -38.47
CA ASP A 150 2.94 36.31 -38.64
C ASP A 150 4.07 35.80 -37.74
N PRO A 151 3.93 34.63 -37.11
CA PRO A 151 5.04 33.83 -36.60
C PRO A 151 5.11 32.48 -37.34
N ASP A 152 5.39 32.51 -38.63
CA ASP A 152 5.87 31.34 -39.39
C ASP A 152 7.37 31.52 -39.64
N ASP A 153 8.22 31.29 -38.63
CA ASP A 153 9.69 31.25 -38.85
C ASP A 153 10.50 30.45 -37.80
N ASP A 154 9.89 29.52 -37.06
CA ASP A 154 10.60 28.71 -36.04
C ASP A 154 10.63 27.20 -36.36
N LEU A 155 10.49 26.82 -37.64
CA LEU A 155 10.70 25.44 -38.06
C LEU A 155 12.19 25.22 -38.42
N PRO A 156 12.87 24.24 -37.80
CA PRO A 156 14.30 24.03 -38.00
C PRO A 156 14.62 23.62 -39.44
N ASP A 157 15.62 24.25 -40.07
CA ASP A 157 15.97 24.00 -41.47
C ASP A 157 16.45 22.54 -41.65
N PRO A 158 15.80 21.74 -42.52
CA PRO A 158 16.16 20.33 -42.76
C PRO A 158 17.61 20.14 -43.21
N LYS A 159 18.21 21.11 -43.91
CA LYS A 159 19.60 21.06 -44.38
C LYS A 159 20.58 21.22 -43.22
N ASP A 160 20.26 22.05 -42.24
CA ASP A 160 21.11 22.25 -41.07
C ASP A 160 21.09 21.03 -40.16
N LEU A 161 19.93 20.42 -39.97
CA LEU A 161 19.80 19.16 -39.23
C LEU A 161 20.53 18.01 -39.93
N ALA A 162 20.42 17.90 -41.26
CA ALA A 162 21.17 16.91 -42.02
C ALA A 162 22.69 17.12 -41.91
N ARG A 163 23.16 18.38 -41.87
CA ARG A 163 24.57 18.72 -41.68
C ARG A 163 25.06 18.35 -40.28
N GLN A 164 24.30 18.65 -39.24
CA GLN A 164 24.62 18.30 -37.85
C GLN A 164 24.71 16.78 -37.66
N LEU A 165 23.75 16.03 -38.20
CA LEU A 165 23.75 14.58 -38.13
C LEU A 165 24.96 13.96 -38.86
N LYS A 166 25.33 14.51 -40.02
CA LYS A 166 26.50 14.05 -40.78
C LYS A 166 27.83 14.37 -40.07
N ALA A 167 27.89 15.43 -39.28
CA ALA A 167 29.06 15.76 -38.46
C ALA A 167 29.26 14.78 -37.29
N LEU A 168 28.17 14.26 -36.70
CA LEU A 168 28.21 13.31 -35.57
C LEU A 168 28.47 11.86 -36.02
N GLN A 169 28.10 11.52 -37.25
CA GLN A 169 28.22 10.17 -37.80
C GLN A 169 29.61 9.52 -37.66
N PRO A 170 30.73 10.14 -38.08
CA PRO A 170 32.05 9.48 -38.00
C PRO A 170 32.48 9.22 -36.55
N GLY A 171 32.20 10.14 -35.62
CA GLY A 171 32.52 9.96 -34.20
C GLY A 171 31.77 8.78 -33.59
N ILE A 172 30.48 8.69 -33.87
CA ILE A 172 29.63 7.59 -33.38
C ILE A 172 30.04 6.26 -34.00
N MET A 173 30.43 6.23 -35.27
CA MET A 173 30.90 5.01 -35.92
C MET A 173 32.19 4.47 -35.29
N ALA A 174 33.06 5.35 -34.77
CA ALA A 174 34.30 4.96 -34.11
C ALA A 174 34.11 4.39 -32.69
N LEU A 175 32.94 4.56 -32.06
CA LEU A 175 32.67 4.06 -30.70
C LEU A 175 32.41 2.55 -30.69
N GLN A 176 33.13 1.79 -29.89
CA GLN A 176 32.92 0.34 -29.75
C GLN A 176 32.01 -0.02 -28.55
N GLY A 177 31.35 -1.18 -28.63
CA GLY A 177 30.49 -1.73 -27.57
C GLY A 177 29.05 -1.23 -27.58
N ASP A 178 28.26 -1.72 -26.62
CA ASP A 178 26.80 -1.51 -26.53
C ASP A 178 26.34 -0.05 -26.61
N ALA A 179 27.16 0.88 -26.08
CA ALA A 179 26.85 2.31 -26.15
C ALA A 179 27.02 2.87 -27.58
N GLY A 180 28.03 2.41 -28.31
CA GLY A 180 28.22 2.73 -29.72
C GLY A 180 27.07 2.19 -30.58
N ASP A 181 26.65 0.94 -30.36
CA ASP A 181 25.56 0.33 -31.13
C ASP A 181 24.23 1.05 -30.97
N LYS A 182 23.92 1.48 -29.74
CA LYS A 182 22.72 2.28 -29.46
C LYS A 182 22.78 3.66 -30.12
N LEU A 183 23.94 4.30 -30.14
CA LEU A 183 24.10 5.60 -30.81
C LEU A 183 24.04 5.48 -32.34
N ARG A 184 24.55 4.40 -32.94
CA ARG A 184 24.38 4.12 -34.38
C ARG A 184 22.92 3.89 -34.76
N ALA A 185 22.18 3.14 -33.94
CA ALA A 185 20.75 2.90 -34.15
C ALA A 185 19.95 4.21 -34.04
N ALA A 186 20.25 5.05 -33.05
CA ALA A 186 19.63 6.36 -32.90
C ALA A 186 19.94 7.29 -34.09
N LEU A 187 21.19 7.27 -34.59
CA LEU A 187 21.58 8.00 -35.79
C LEU A 187 20.75 7.59 -37.01
N GLY A 188 20.53 6.28 -37.20
CA GLY A 188 19.66 5.76 -38.27
C GLY A 188 18.21 6.22 -38.13
N GLY A 189 17.68 6.25 -36.91
CA GLY A 189 16.34 6.76 -36.61
C GLY A 189 16.18 8.25 -36.95
N ALA A 190 17.17 9.08 -36.60
CA ALA A 190 17.16 10.50 -36.93
C ALA A 190 17.26 10.78 -38.45
N VAL A 191 18.01 9.96 -39.21
CA VAL A 191 17.97 10.01 -40.70
C VAL A 191 16.57 9.69 -41.23
N GLY A 192 15.90 8.71 -40.62
CA GLY A 192 14.53 8.33 -40.97
C GLY A 192 13.54 9.49 -40.76
N LEU A 193 13.63 10.17 -39.61
CA LEU A 193 12.78 11.33 -39.29
C LEU A 193 13.02 12.51 -40.24
N LEU A 194 14.28 12.79 -40.59
CA LEU A 194 14.59 13.83 -41.59
C LEU A 194 14.00 13.52 -42.97
N LYS A 195 14.09 12.26 -43.41
CA LYS A 195 13.48 11.83 -44.68
C LYS A 195 11.96 11.87 -44.65
N ALA A 196 11.36 11.66 -43.49
CA ALA A 196 9.92 11.74 -43.28
C ALA A 196 9.40 13.18 -43.12
N GLY A 197 10.30 14.19 -43.07
CA GLY A 197 9.93 15.60 -42.91
C GLY A 197 9.53 15.99 -41.48
N ASP A 198 9.75 15.14 -40.49
CA ASP A 198 9.47 15.45 -39.07
C ASP A 198 10.68 16.16 -38.45
N LEU A 199 10.79 17.46 -38.74
CA LEU A 199 11.99 18.27 -38.47
C LEU A 199 12.17 18.55 -36.97
N VAL A 200 11.08 18.77 -36.23
CA VAL A 200 11.11 19.04 -34.79
C VAL A 200 11.58 17.80 -34.02
N ARG A 201 11.09 16.60 -34.39
CA ARG A 201 11.58 15.36 -33.76
C ARG A 201 12.98 14.97 -34.23
N ALA A 202 13.31 15.23 -35.48
CA ALA A 202 14.66 15.02 -36.00
C ALA A 202 15.68 15.85 -35.22
N GLU A 203 15.42 17.15 -35.02
CA GLU A 203 16.29 18.05 -34.25
C GLU A 203 16.47 17.58 -32.80
N SER A 204 15.38 17.27 -32.12
CA SER A 204 15.42 16.78 -30.74
C SER A 204 16.26 15.50 -30.62
N THR A 205 16.11 14.59 -31.59
CA THR A 205 16.87 13.33 -31.65
C THR A 205 18.36 13.59 -31.93
N ILE A 206 18.69 14.48 -32.86
CA ILE A 206 20.08 14.88 -33.17
C ILE A 206 20.77 15.50 -31.96
N ASN A 207 20.07 16.38 -31.23
CA ASN A 207 20.58 17.01 -30.00
C ASN A 207 20.77 16.02 -28.84
N ALA A 208 19.93 15.00 -28.75
CA ALA A 208 20.09 13.92 -27.77
C ALA A 208 21.30 13.04 -28.11
N ILE A 209 21.49 12.72 -29.40
CA ILE A 209 22.64 11.96 -29.90
C ILE A 209 23.95 12.70 -29.62
N GLY A 210 24.03 14.01 -29.90
CA GLY A 210 25.22 14.82 -29.62
C GLY A 210 25.60 14.81 -28.14
N ARG A 211 24.64 15.03 -27.24
CA ARG A 211 24.88 15.01 -25.78
C ARG A 211 25.31 13.64 -25.26
N ALA A 212 24.75 12.56 -25.81
CA ALA A 212 25.13 11.21 -25.42
C ALA A 212 26.53 10.84 -25.94
N TYR A 213 26.87 11.28 -27.15
CA TYR A 213 28.21 11.17 -27.72
C TYR A 213 29.24 11.93 -26.88
N ASP A 214 28.97 13.18 -26.49
CA ASP A 214 29.89 13.97 -25.66
C ASP A 214 30.12 13.37 -24.28
N ARG A 215 29.09 12.79 -23.66
CA ARG A 215 29.24 12.04 -22.40
C ARG A 215 30.12 10.81 -22.55
N GLN A 216 30.00 10.10 -23.66
CA GLN A 216 30.84 8.94 -23.98
C GLN A 216 32.29 9.34 -24.28
N ALA A 217 32.50 10.38 -25.07
CA ALA A 217 33.83 10.91 -25.36
C ALA A 217 34.53 11.44 -24.09
N LYS A 218 33.77 12.09 -23.18
CA LYS A 218 34.28 12.59 -21.90
C LYS A 218 34.54 11.47 -20.87
N ALA A 219 33.77 10.38 -20.93
CA ALA A 219 34.01 9.17 -20.15
C ALA A 219 35.24 8.38 -20.64
N ALA A 220 35.53 8.39 -21.94
CA ALA A 220 36.75 7.82 -22.51
C ALA A 220 38.03 8.66 -22.20
N ALA A 221 37.87 9.94 -21.84
CA ALA A 221 38.98 10.86 -21.54
C ALA A 221 39.33 10.99 -20.04
N ALA A 222 38.58 10.32 -19.14
CA ALA A 222 38.85 10.34 -17.69
C ALA A 222 39.56 9.04 -17.24
N PRO A 223 40.63 9.12 -16.41
CA PRO A 223 41.40 7.94 -16.03
C PRO A 223 40.58 6.99 -15.11
N PRO A 224 40.71 5.67 -15.27
CA PRO A 224 39.77 4.73 -14.69
C PRO A 224 40.01 4.50 -13.17
N PRO A 225 38.96 4.45 -12.34
CA PRO A 225 39.04 3.84 -11.02
C PRO A 225 38.96 2.30 -11.11
N PRO A 226 39.52 1.56 -10.14
CA PRO A 226 39.64 0.11 -10.22
C PRO A 226 38.28 -0.60 -10.04
N PRO A 227 38.11 -1.82 -10.60
CA PRO A 227 36.84 -2.53 -10.57
C PRO A 227 36.51 -3.06 -9.15
N PRO A 228 35.22 -3.22 -8.79
CA PRO A 228 34.81 -3.72 -7.48
C PRO A 228 35.08 -5.23 -7.32
N PRO A 229 35.46 -5.70 -6.11
CA PRO A 229 35.70 -7.12 -5.84
C PRO A 229 34.38 -7.90 -5.66
N PRO A 230 34.40 -9.25 -5.76
CA PRO A 230 33.24 -10.08 -5.48
C PRO A 230 32.87 -9.98 -3.99
N ASN A 231 31.57 -9.86 -3.72
CA ASN A 231 31.00 -9.47 -2.43
C ASN A 231 31.30 -10.53 -1.33
N ALA A 232 32.39 -10.35 -0.58
CA ALA A 232 32.88 -11.29 0.43
C ALA A 232 31.84 -11.59 1.53
N ASP A 233 31.00 -10.61 1.87
CA ASP A 233 29.97 -10.73 2.91
C ASP A 233 28.79 -11.61 2.47
N ALA A 234 28.41 -11.55 1.20
CA ALA A 234 27.38 -12.43 0.65
C ALA A 234 27.86 -13.90 0.59
N LEU A 235 29.16 -14.08 0.32
CA LEU A 235 29.80 -15.39 0.30
C LEU A 235 29.95 -15.96 1.72
N ALA A 236 30.28 -15.13 2.71
CA ALA A 236 30.29 -15.49 4.12
C ALA A 236 28.89 -15.85 4.65
N ALA A 237 27.86 -15.08 4.28
CA ALA A 237 26.48 -15.36 4.64
C ALA A 237 25.96 -16.68 4.03
N ALA A 238 26.29 -16.95 2.77
CA ALA A 238 25.94 -18.21 2.11
C ALA A 238 26.62 -19.43 2.76
N GLN A 239 27.88 -19.29 3.20
CA GLN A 239 28.57 -20.34 3.95
C GLN A 239 27.94 -20.59 5.32
N ARG A 240 27.54 -19.54 6.04
CA ARG A 240 26.84 -19.66 7.34
C ARG A 240 25.47 -20.34 7.18
N LEU A 241 24.70 -19.93 6.17
CA LEU A 241 23.42 -20.58 5.83
C LEU A 241 23.60 -22.08 5.55
N LYS A 242 24.61 -22.47 4.77
CA LYS A 242 24.88 -23.88 4.45
C LYS A 242 25.21 -24.69 5.71
N LYS A 243 25.99 -24.12 6.64
CA LYS A 243 26.33 -24.75 7.92
C LYS A 243 25.08 -24.96 8.79
N LEU A 244 24.21 -23.95 8.89
CA LEU A 244 22.97 -24.04 9.66
C LEU A 244 22.00 -25.05 9.07
N HIS A 245 21.86 -25.07 7.74
CA HIS A 245 21.00 -26.03 7.05
C HIS A 245 21.44 -27.48 7.30
N GLY A 246 22.74 -27.75 7.29
CA GLY A 246 23.27 -29.06 7.66
C GLY A 246 23.00 -29.44 9.12
N GLN A 247 23.04 -28.48 10.05
CA GLN A 247 22.76 -28.72 11.47
C GLN A 247 21.27 -28.90 11.76
N THR A 248 20.39 -28.23 11.02
CA THR A 248 18.94 -28.38 11.13
C THR A 248 18.49 -29.74 10.58
N GLY A 249 19.15 -30.26 9.54
CA GLY A 249 18.87 -31.61 9.01
C GLY A 249 19.22 -32.76 9.97
N LEU A 250 19.90 -32.49 11.07
CA LEU A 250 20.19 -33.47 12.14
C LEU A 250 19.13 -33.47 13.25
N LEU A 251 18.18 -32.52 13.23
CA LEU A 251 17.03 -32.50 14.14
C LEU A 251 15.90 -33.35 13.55
N GLN A 252 15.05 -33.92 14.41
CA GLN A 252 13.85 -34.66 14.00
C GLN A 252 12.58 -33.94 14.47
N GLY A 253 11.49 -34.09 13.72
CA GLY A 253 10.16 -33.61 14.10
C GLY A 253 9.87 -32.14 13.77
N PRO A 254 8.86 -31.52 14.41
CA PRO A 254 8.34 -30.18 14.05
C PRO A 254 9.38 -29.05 14.12
N ALA A 255 10.45 -29.23 14.91
CA ALA A 255 11.56 -28.28 14.98
C ALA A 255 12.37 -28.23 13.68
N GLN A 256 12.53 -29.37 12.99
CA GLN A 256 13.24 -29.45 11.71
C GLN A 256 12.50 -28.68 10.61
N GLU A 257 11.17 -28.81 10.54
CA GLU A 257 10.34 -28.14 9.53
C GLU A 257 10.30 -26.62 9.74
N LYS A 258 10.07 -26.17 10.99
CA LYS A 258 10.02 -24.74 11.32
C LYS A 258 11.37 -24.05 11.10
N LEU A 259 12.47 -24.68 11.51
CA LEU A 259 13.83 -24.14 11.30
C LEU A 259 14.26 -24.24 9.83
N GLY A 260 13.84 -25.28 9.11
CA GLY A 260 14.06 -25.42 7.67
C GLY A 260 13.37 -24.32 6.86
N ALA A 261 12.13 -23.96 7.20
CA ALA A 261 11.41 -22.85 6.58
C ALA A 261 12.09 -21.49 6.84
N ALA A 262 12.57 -21.25 8.06
CA ALA A 262 13.32 -20.04 8.40
C ALA A 262 14.63 -19.92 7.60
N LEU A 263 15.36 -21.02 7.40
CA LEU A 263 16.56 -21.04 6.56
C LEU A 263 16.26 -20.84 5.07
N GLY A 264 15.12 -21.32 4.59
CA GLY A 264 14.64 -21.01 3.23
C GLY A 264 14.36 -19.52 3.02
N LEU A 265 13.92 -18.83 4.07
CA LEU A 265 13.67 -17.39 4.06
C LEU A 265 14.97 -16.58 4.12
N VAL A 266 15.97 -17.04 4.89
CA VAL A 266 17.35 -16.50 4.87
C VAL A 266 17.97 -16.63 3.48
N ALA A 267 17.79 -17.76 2.79
CA ALA A 267 18.31 -17.94 1.42
C ALA A 267 17.77 -16.88 0.45
N LYS A 268 16.46 -16.59 0.52
CA LYS A 268 15.82 -15.53 -0.26
C LYS A 268 16.37 -14.14 0.08
N MET A 269 16.64 -13.86 1.36
CA MET A 269 17.23 -12.58 1.80
C MET A 269 18.66 -12.38 1.31
N ILE A 270 19.50 -13.43 1.33
CA ILE A 270 20.86 -13.37 0.79
C ILE A 270 20.83 -13.12 -0.72
N THR A 271 19.97 -13.81 -1.47
CA THR A 271 19.81 -13.56 -2.92
C THR A 271 19.19 -12.20 -3.24
N GLY A 272 18.39 -11.66 -2.32
CA GLY A 272 17.78 -10.33 -2.43
C GLY A 272 18.68 -9.18 -1.96
N GLY A 273 19.90 -9.45 -1.49
CA GLY A 273 20.85 -8.45 -1.02
C GLY A 273 20.56 -7.89 0.38
N ASP A 274 19.60 -8.44 1.12
CA ASP A 274 19.25 -8.02 2.49
C ASP A 274 20.10 -8.79 3.52
N LEU A 275 21.41 -8.53 3.51
CA LEU A 275 22.40 -9.25 4.33
C LEU A 275 22.22 -8.99 5.84
N ALA A 276 21.70 -7.83 6.23
CA ALA A 276 21.45 -7.48 7.63
C ALA A 276 20.31 -8.31 8.22
N LYS A 277 19.16 -8.40 7.53
CA LYS A 277 18.05 -9.26 7.98
C LYS A 277 18.37 -10.74 7.86
N ALA A 278 19.15 -11.14 6.84
CA ALA A 278 19.65 -12.50 6.73
C ALA A 278 20.49 -12.89 7.96
N SER A 279 21.40 -12.02 8.41
CA SER A 279 22.21 -12.28 9.62
C SER A 279 21.35 -12.39 10.87
N GLN A 280 20.44 -11.44 11.10
CA GLN A 280 19.56 -11.44 12.27
C GLN A 280 18.67 -12.70 12.35
N THR A 281 18.18 -13.14 11.20
CA THR A 281 17.35 -14.36 11.11
C THR A 281 18.20 -15.62 11.32
N MET A 282 19.46 -15.65 10.84
CA MET A 282 20.39 -16.74 11.15
C MET A 282 20.74 -16.82 12.64
N ASP A 283 20.89 -15.68 13.33
CA ASP A 283 21.14 -15.64 14.78
C ASP A 283 19.94 -16.22 15.58
N ALA A 284 18.72 -15.89 15.16
CA ALA A 284 17.50 -16.44 15.76
C ALA A 284 17.39 -17.97 15.54
N VAL A 285 17.78 -18.46 14.37
CA VAL A 285 17.81 -19.90 14.06
C VAL A 285 18.88 -20.63 14.88
N GLU A 286 20.06 -20.04 15.09
CA GLU A 286 21.12 -20.61 15.96
C GLU A 286 20.66 -20.70 17.42
N GLN A 287 19.99 -19.67 17.94
CA GLN A 287 19.44 -19.67 19.29
C GLN A 287 18.35 -20.72 19.47
N ALA A 288 17.45 -20.86 18.49
CA ALA A 288 16.41 -21.87 18.51
C ALA A 288 16.99 -23.30 18.40
N MET A 289 18.05 -23.50 17.61
CA MET A 289 18.77 -24.79 17.54
C MET A 289 19.47 -25.15 18.86
N THR A 290 20.01 -24.16 19.56
CA THR A 290 20.68 -24.38 20.85
C THR A 290 19.68 -24.81 21.93
N ARG A 291 18.48 -24.21 21.92
CA ARG A 291 17.38 -24.62 22.80
C ARG A 291 16.90 -26.04 22.49
N ALA A 292 16.69 -26.35 21.20
CA ALA A 292 16.26 -27.68 20.78
C ALA A 292 17.26 -28.81 21.07
N LYS A 293 18.57 -28.51 21.14
CA LYS A 293 19.61 -29.50 21.52
C LYS A 293 19.76 -29.67 23.02
N ALA A 294 19.47 -28.65 23.82
CA ALA A 294 19.52 -28.72 25.28
C ALA A 294 18.44 -29.67 25.84
N ASP A 295 17.28 -29.75 25.17
CA ASP A 295 16.18 -30.65 25.51
C ASP A 295 16.44 -32.12 25.11
N ALA A 296 17.53 -32.42 24.40
CA ALA A 296 17.84 -33.74 23.85
C ALA A 296 19.02 -34.49 24.53
N ALA A 297 19.60 -33.96 25.62
CA ALA A 297 20.71 -34.62 26.32
C ALA A 297 20.24 -35.65 27.37
N PRO A 298 20.80 -36.87 27.42
CA PRO A 298 20.42 -37.88 28.40
C PRO A 298 21.05 -37.58 29.77
N LYS A 299 20.26 -37.61 30.86
CA LYS A 299 20.78 -37.57 32.24
C LYS A 299 20.99 -39.01 32.76
N PRO A 300 22.14 -39.34 33.39
CA PRO A 300 22.40 -40.65 33.99
C PRO A 300 21.80 -40.78 35.41
N ASP A 301 21.54 -42.03 35.80
CA ASP A 301 20.98 -42.50 37.07
C ASP A 301 21.62 -41.91 38.35
N SER A 302 20.79 -41.49 39.32
CA SER A 302 20.97 -41.80 40.76
C SER A 302 19.81 -41.30 41.64
N ALA A 303 19.63 -42.01 42.75
CA ALA A 303 18.50 -42.03 43.70
C ALA A 303 18.12 -40.72 44.46
N THR A 304 16.86 -40.69 44.91
CA THR A 304 16.11 -39.77 45.81
C THR A 304 16.85 -39.49 47.15
N PRO A 305 16.69 -38.35 47.90
CA PRO A 305 15.44 -37.57 48.11
C PRO A 305 15.48 -36.02 48.23
N ALA A 306 14.30 -35.44 47.97
CA ALA A 306 13.72 -34.17 48.46
C ALA A 306 14.34 -32.78 48.14
N ALA A 307 13.53 -32.01 47.38
CA ALA A 307 13.39 -30.54 47.23
C ALA A 307 14.37 -29.74 46.34
N PRO A 308 13.95 -28.64 45.67
CA PRO A 308 12.60 -28.17 45.31
C PRO A 308 12.36 -28.10 43.78
N THR A 309 11.08 -28.02 43.44
CA THR A 309 10.43 -27.78 42.15
C THR A 309 11.13 -26.72 41.29
N ALA A 310 11.45 -27.06 40.04
CA ALA A 310 11.65 -26.06 39.00
C ALA A 310 10.29 -25.74 38.38
N GLU A 311 9.71 -24.62 38.81
CA GLU A 311 8.57 -23.95 38.20
C GLU A 311 8.64 -24.01 36.67
N ALA A 312 7.60 -24.53 36.03
CA ALA A 312 7.23 -24.02 34.71
C ALA A 312 6.99 -22.51 34.88
N PRO A 313 7.58 -21.63 34.05
CA PRO A 313 7.50 -20.21 34.30
C PRO A 313 6.02 -19.81 34.27
N ALA A 314 5.57 -19.22 35.38
CA ALA A 314 4.27 -18.56 35.48
C ALA A 314 4.01 -17.70 34.23
N PRO A 315 2.74 -17.49 33.82
CA PRO A 315 2.40 -16.64 32.68
C PRO A 315 3.23 -15.38 32.76
N THR A 316 4.05 -15.18 31.73
CA THR A 316 5.10 -14.16 31.75
C THR A 316 4.46 -12.83 32.11
N GLU A 317 5.21 -11.97 32.80
CA GLU A 317 4.71 -10.64 33.16
C GLU A 317 4.14 -9.89 31.94
N ALA A 318 4.71 -10.15 30.75
CA ALA A 318 4.22 -9.69 29.46
C ALA A 318 2.82 -10.22 29.09
N ALA A 319 2.52 -11.51 29.27
CA ALA A 319 1.19 -12.05 28.99
C ALA A 319 0.11 -11.40 29.88
N ARG A 320 0.37 -11.30 31.19
CA ARG A 320 -0.56 -10.64 32.13
C ARG A 320 -0.75 -9.15 31.84
N LYS A 321 0.32 -8.46 31.43
CA LYS A 321 0.26 -7.05 31.02
C LYS A 321 -0.55 -6.87 29.74
N TRP A 322 -0.36 -7.76 28.77
CA TRP A 322 -1.15 -7.75 27.54
C TRP A 322 -2.64 -7.93 27.83
N ASP A 323 -3.02 -8.92 28.64
CA ASP A 323 -4.43 -9.16 28.99
C ASP A 323 -5.08 -7.93 29.63
N ALA A 324 -4.37 -7.25 30.54
CA ALA A 324 -4.83 -6.02 31.17
C ALA A 324 -4.95 -4.84 30.20
N ILE A 325 -4.12 -4.79 29.15
CA ILE A 325 -4.16 -3.77 28.10
C ILE A 325 -5.29 -4.07 27.12
N ALA A 326 -5.42 -5.32 26.67
CA ALA A 326 -6.47 -5.78 25.77
C ALA A 326 -7.85 -5.51 26.36
N ALA A 327 -8.08 -5.88 27.63
CA ALA A 327 -9.34 -5.63 28.33
C ALA A 327 -9.73 -4.15 28.43
N LYS A 328 -8.75 -3.23 28.40
CA LYS A 328 -9.00 -1.77 28.40
C LYS A 328 -9.20 -1.20 27.00
N LEU A 329 -8.48 -1.73 26.01
CA LEU A 329 -8.55 -1.26 24.63
C LEU A 329 -9.80 -1.74 23.91
N GLU A 330 -10.21 -2.98 24.13
CA GLU A 330 -11.35 -3.62 23.47
C GLU A 330 -12.66 -2.82 23.55
N PRO A 331 -13.14 -2.36 24.73
CA PRO A 331 -14.36 -1.57 24.81
C PRO A 331 -14.23 -0.20 24.11
N VAL A 332 -13.03 0.38 24.08
CA VAL A 332 -12.79 1.69 23.46
C VAL A 332 -12.69 1.55 21.93
N VAL A 333 -12.05 0.49 21.44
CA VAL A 333 -12.03 0.12 20.02
C VAL A 333 -13.46 -0.11 19.54
N LEU A 334 -14.24 -0.92 20.26
CA LEU A 334 -15.65 -1.16 19.94
C LEU A 334 -16.49 0.11 19.94
N ALA A 335 -16.32 0.98 20.94
CA ALA A 335 -17.02 2.26 21.01
C ALA A 335 -16.66 3.17 19.82
N THR A 336 -15.39 3.22 19.43
CA THR A 336 -14.91 4.01 18.29
C THR A 336 -15.40 3.44 16.96
N ILE A 337 -15.39 2.11 16.79
CA ILE A 337 -15.98 1.44 15.63
C ILE A 337 -17.47 1.74 15.56
N LYS A 338 -18.21 1.62 16.67
CA LYS A 338 -19.64 1.94 16.73
C LYS A 338 -19.94 3.41 16.43
N ALA A 339 -19.05 4.32 16.85
CA ALA A 339 -19.18 5.74 16.56
C ALA A 339 -18.96 6.06 15.07
N GLY A 340 -18.26 5.19 14.32
CA GLY A 340 -18.01 5.35 12.89
C GLY A 340 -17.07 6.50 12.53
N LYS A 341 -16.35 7.05 13.51
CA LYS A 341 -15.51 8.25 13.32
C LYS A 341 -14.05 7.88 13.11
N GLY A 342 -13.38 8.52 12.14
CA GLY A 342 -11.96 8.31 11.82
C GLY A 342 -11.68 7.06 10.99
N ASP A 343 -10.40 6.67 10.89
CA ASP A 343 -9.97 5.49 10.13
C ASP A 343 -10.24 4.21 10.92
N ILE A 344 -11.51 3.81 10.89
CA ILE A 344 -12.03 2.63 11.56
C ILE A 344 -11.30 1.36 11.09
N ASP A 345 -10.88 1.29 9.84
CA ASP A 345 -10.28 0.09 9.25
C ASP A 345 -8.82 -0.08 9.64
N ALA A 346 -8.05 1.00 9.72
CA ALA A 346 -6.70 0.97 10.26
C ALA A 346 -6.71 0.68 11.78
N ILE A 347 -7.70 1.19 12.53
CA ILE A 347 -7.88 0.86 13.96
C ILE A 347 -8.14 -0.64 14.13
N LYS A 348 -9.02 -1.23 13.32
CA LYS A 348 -9.34 -2.68 13.35
C LYS A 348 -8.14 -3.54 12.97
N LEU A 349 -7.51 -3.23 11.83
CA LEU A 349 -6.36 -3.99 11.34
C LEU A 349 -5.25 -4.05 12.39
N LYS A 350 -4.99 -2.91 13.04
CA LYS A 350 -3.96 -2.83 14.07
C LYS A 350 -4.35 -3.58 15.34
N PHE A 351 -5.61 -3.50 15.78
CA PHE A 351 -6.08 -4.25 16.94
C PHE A 351 -6.03 -5.77 16.72
N TYR A 352 -6.46 -6.26 15.55
CA TYR A 352 -6.36 -7.69 15.23
C TYR A 352 -4.93 -8.18 15.09
N ALA A 353 -4.05 -7.40 14.44
CA ALA A 353 -2.63 -7.74 14.37
C ALA A 353 -1.99 -7.86 15.77
N MET A 354 -2.45 -7.05 16.75
CA MET A 354 -1.99 -7.15 18.14
C MET A 354 -2.54 -8.42 18.82
N GLN A 355 -3.79 -8.81 18.57
CA GLN A 355 -4.36 -10.06 19.05
C GLN A 355 -3.62 -11.28 18.47
N ASP A 356 -3.32 -11.27 17.18
CA ASP A 356 -2.58 -12.34 16.49
C ASP A 356 -1.14 -12.45 17.01
N GLN A 357 -0.48 -11.31 17.28
CA GLN A 357 0.83 -11.29 17.92
C GLN A 357 0.80 -11.92 19.31
N ALA A 358 -0.21 -11.59 20.12
CA ALA A 358 -0.37 -12.20 21.44
C ALA A 358 -0.65 -13.72 21.34
N ALA A 359 -1.52 -14.15 20.42
CA ALA A 359 -1.78 -15.56 20.14
C ALA A 359 -0.53 -16.32 19.69
N ALA A 360 0.38 -15.66 18.96
CA ALA A 360 1.68 -16.17 18.57
C ALA A 360 2.74 -16.13 19.69
N GLY A 361 2.36 -15.78 20.92
CA GLY A 361 3.26 -15.66 22.08
C GLY A 361 4.08 -14.37 22.12
N GLN A 362 3.90 -13.46 21.15
CA GLN A 362 4.63 -12.19 21.00
C GLN A 362 3.98 -11.06 21.81
N HIS A 363 3.72 -11.30 23.09
CA HIS A 363 3.02 -10.36 23.98
C HIS A 363 3.72 -9.00 24.09
N GLU A 364 5.05 -8.95 24.08
CA GLU A 364 5.82 -7.69 24.10
C GLU A 364 5.57 -6.83 22.85
N ALA A 365 5.45 -7.45 21.68
CA ALA A 365 5.15 -6.75 20.43
C ALA A 365 3.72 -6.19 20.44
N ALA A 366 2.77 -6.98 20.94
CA ALA A 366 1.38 -6.56 21.12
C ALA A 366 1.27 -5.39 22.10
N ILE A 367 1.98 -5.42 23.23
CA ILE A 367 2.05 -4.32 24.20
C ILE A 367 2.66 -3.07 23.56
N ALA A 368 3.77 -3.21 22.81
CA ALA A 368 4.46 -2.07 22.18
C ALA A 368 3.60 -1.35 21.12
N ALA A 369 2.63 -2.05 20.51
CA ALA A 369 1.70 -1.47 19.53
C ALA A 369 0.51 -0.73 20.17
N ALA A 370 0.23 -0.94 21.46
CA ALA A 370 -0.90 -0.35 22.17
C ALA A 370 -0.95 1.20 22.17
N PRO A 371 0.17 1.93 22.37
CA PRO A 371 0.14 3.40 22.31
C PRO A 371 -0.26 3.93 20.94
N ALA A 372 0.18 3.28 19.86
CA ALA A 372 -0.15 3.68 18.51
C ALA A 372 -1.64 3.45 18.20
N LEU A 373 -2.21 2.34 18.68
CA LEU A 373 -3.65 2.11 18.56
C LEU A 373 -4.46 3.13 19.38
N ALA A 374 -4.00 3.48 20.60
CA ALA A 374 -4.64 4.50 21.42
C ALA A 374 -4.62 5.89 20.77
N GLU A 375 -3.55 6.24 20.04
CA GLU A 375 -3.48 7.49 19.27
C GLU A 375 -4.48 7.50 18.12
N MET A 376 -4.58 6.40 17.37
CA MET A 376 -5.54 6.28 16.27
C MET A 376 -6.97 6.40 16.76
N ILE A 377 -7.29 5.78 17.90
CA ILE A 377 -8.58 5.92 18.59
C ILE A 377 -8.85 7.37 18.99
N ARG A 378 -7.86 8.07 19.57
CA ARG A 378 -8.02 9.47 19.98
C ARG A 378 -8.25 10.38 18.78
N SER A 379 -7.49 10.18 17.71
CA SER A 379 -7.65 10.90 16.44
C SER A 379 -9.04 10.66 15.85
N ALA A 380 -9.51 9.41 15.86
CA ALA A 380 -10.86 9.03 15.44
C ALA A 380 -11.95 9.71 16.26
N GLN A 381 -11.82 9.76 17.59
CA GLN A 381 -12.79 10.40 18.48
C GLN A 381 -12.82 11.93 18.34
N ALA A 382 -11.70 12.53 17.95
CA ALA A 382 -11.57 13.97 17.70
C ALA A 382 -12.09 14.40 16.32
N ALA A 383 -12.34 13.47 15.40
CA ALA A 383 -12.87 13.78 14.08
C ALA A 383 -14.37 14.17 14.17
N THR A 384 -14.68 15.42 13.82
CA THR A 384 -16.05 15.88 13.61
C THR A 384 -16.60 15.31 12.31
N GLN A 385 -17.90 15.01 12.29
CA GLN A 385 -18.60 14.39 11.16
C GLN A 385 -18.41 15.24 9.89
N THR A 386 -17.60 14.76 8.94
CA THR A 386 -17.26 15.49 7.73
C THR A 386 -18.38 15.36 6.70
N GLN A 387 -18.53 16.38 5.84
CA GLN A 387 -19.49 16.44 4.74
C GLN A 387 -19.40 15.24 3.76
N ALA A 388 -18.34 14.43 3.83
CA ALA A 388 -18.19 13.18 3.08
C ALA A 388 -19.26 12.12 3.42
N GLU A 389 -19.81 12.12 4.65
CA GLU A 389 -20.94 11.23 4.98
C GLU A 389 -22.28 11.69 4.38
N ALA A 390 -22.42 12.97 4.01
CA ALA A 390 -23.60 13.47 3.31
C ALA A 390 -23.60 13.11 1.81
N ALA A 391 -22.44 12.73 1.27
CA ALA A 391 -22.26 12.37 -0.15
C ALA A 391 -22.34 10.86 -0.41
N ILE A 392 -22.55 10.02 0.61
CA ILE A 392 -22.69 8.56 0.43
C ILE A 392 -24.03 8.29 -0.25
N PRO A 393 -24.03 7.66 -1.45
CA PRO A 393 -25.27 7.30 -2.13
C PRO A 393 -26.20 6.48 -1.21
N ALA A 394 -27.48 6.87 -1.13
CA ALA A 394 -28.42 6.27 -0.18
C ALA A 394 -28.57 4.75 -0.36
N ASP A 395 -28.34 4.25 -1.58
CA ASP A 395 -28.37 2.85 -1.95
C ASP A 395 -27.18 2.03 -1.40
N VAL A 396 -26.06 2.66 -1.03
CA VAL A 396 -24.90 1.95 -0.46
C VAL A 396 -24.82 2.00 1.08
N VAL A 397 -25.59 2.89 1.71
CA VAL A 397 -25.68 3.02 3.18
C VAL A 397 -26.02 1.69 3.89
N PRO A 398 -26.94 0.84 3.39
CA PRO A 398 -27.22 -0.47 4.00
C PRO A 398 -25.99 -1.39 4.05
N PHE A 399 -25.12 -1.35 3.04
CA PHE A 399 -23.91 -2.17 2.99
C PHE A 399 -22.87 -1.68 3.99
N VAL A 400 -22.68 -0.36 4.11
CA VAL A 400 -21.79 0.25 5.12
C VAL A 400 -22.23 -0.13 6.52
N LYS A 401 -23.52 0.00 6.84
CA LYS A 401 -24.07 -0.38 8.15
C LYS A 401 -23.90 -1.87 8.44
N SER A 402 -24.14 -2.72 7.45
CA SER A 402 -24.03 -4.17 7.60
C SER A 402 -22.59 -4.64 7.75
N ARG A 403 -21.65 -4.04 7.00
CA ARG A 403 -20.20 -4.25 7.18
C ARG A 403 -19.76 -3.89 8.59
N LEU A 404 -20.21 -2.74 9.09
CA LEU A 404 -19.88 -2.29 10.44
C LEU A 404 -20.42 -3.23 11.52
N ALA A 405 -21.68 -3.66 11.36
CA ALA A 405 -22.32 -4.62 12.26
C ALA A 405 -21.52 -5.94 12.31
N TRP A 406 -21.19 -6.52 11.16
CA TRP A 406 -20.41 -7.76 11.10
C TRP A 406 -19.04 -7.64 11.76
N ILE A 407 -18.34 -6.53 11.54
CA ILE A 407 -17.03 -6.30 12.17
C ILE A 407 -17.14 -6.24 13.69
N ASN A 408 -18.12 -5.50 14.20
CA ASN A 408 -18.36 -5.43 15.65
C ASN A 408 -18.66 -6.80 16.22
N THR A 409 -19.47 -7.59 15.52
CA THR A 409 -19.77 -8.96 15.90
C THR A 409 -18.52 -9.82 15.94
N ARG A 410 -17.66 -9.82 14.91
CA ARG A 410 -16.42 -10.62 14.92
C ARG A 410 -15.48 -10.24 16.06
N THR A 411 -15.37 -8.94 16.39
CA THR A 411 -14.62 -8.49 17.58
C THR A 411 -15.25 -9.05 18.86
N GLN A 412 -16.57 -9.01 18.99
CA GLN A 412 -17.27 -9.61 20.13
C GLN A 412 -17.02 -11.13 20.22
N LEU A 413 -17.03 -11.88 19.10
CA LEU A 413 -16.75 -13.33 19.11
C LEU A 413 -15.38 -13.63 19.71
N ARG A 414 -14.35 -12.83 19.37
CA ARG A 414 -13.01 -12.96 19.96
C ARG A 414 -13.01 -12.65 21.46
N ALA A 415 -13.72 -11.61 21.90
CA ALA A 415 -13.84 -11.25 23.32
C ALA A 415 -14.50 -12.36 24.15
N GLU A 416 -15.58 -12.94 23.61
CA GLU A 416 -16.31 -14.06 24.22
C GLU A 416 -15.42 -15.31 24.27
N MET A 417 -14.65 -15.58 23.21
CA MET A 417 -13.69 -16.69 23.20
C MET A 417 -12.55 -16.50 24.22
N GLN A 418 -12.06 -15.27 24.38
CA GLN A 418 -11.07 -14.94 25.42
C GLN A 418 -11.66 -15.12 26.82
N THR A 419 -12.93 -14.78 27.01
CA THR A 419 -13.65 -14.98 28.28
C THR A 419 -13.74 -16.47 28.62
N LEU A 420 -14.12 -17.29 27.64
CA LEU A 420 -14.14 -18.75 27.79
C LEU A 420 -12.75 -19.30 28.12
N LYS A 421 -11.73 -18.91 27.35
CA LYS A 421 -10.33 -19.32 27.59
C LYS A 421 -9.88 -19.00 29.01
N SER A 422 -10.12 -17.78 29.47
CA SER A 422 -9.73 -17.35 30.82
C SER A 422 -10.42 -18.16 31.92
N ALA A 423 -11.71 -18.48 31.73
CA ALA A 423 -12.45 -19.33 32.65
C ALA A 423 -11.91 -20.77 32.66
N MET A 424 -11.56 -21.33 31.49
CA MET A 424 -10.92 -22.64 31.37
C MET A 424 -9.55 -22.66 32.07
N ASP A 425 -8.69 -21.69 31.77
CA ASP A 425 -7.36 -21.60 32.36
C ASP A 425 -7.44 -21.49 33.90
N THR A 426 -8.38 -20.70 34.42
CA THR A 426 -8.60 -20.54 35.86
C THR A 426 -9.11 -21.83 36.51
N ALA A 427 -10.00 -22.56 35.84
CA ALA A 427 -10.52 -23.82 36.34
C ALA A 427 -9.41 -24.89 36.37
N LEU A 428 -8.59 -24.94 35.32
CA LEU A 428 -7.51 -25.92 35.15
C LEU A 428 -6.28 -25.60 35.98
N SER A 429 -5.98 -24.33 36.27
CA SER A 429 -4.78 -23.92 37.02
C SER A 429 -4.72 -24.46 38.46
N ASN A 430 -5.86 -24.91 38.99
CA ASN A 430 -5.95 -25.48 40.34
C ASN A 430 -5.87 -27.01 40.34
N ILE A 431 -5.65 -27.64 39.18
CA ILE A 431 -5.59 -29.09 39.02
C ILE A 431 -4.18 -29.47 38.57
N GLU A 432 -3.47 -30.23 39.42
CA GLU A 432 -2.13 -30.74 39.11
C GLU A 432 -2.16 -31.65 37.88
N GLY A 433 -1.25 -31.43 36.92
CA GLY A 433 -1.13 -32.24 35.70
C GLY A 433 -1.98 -31.77 34.51
N MET A 434 -2.65 -30.61 34.60
CA MET A 434 -3.47 -30.03 33.51
C MET A 434 -2.75 -28.95 32.69
N GLU A 435 -1.43 -28.82 32.82
CA GLU A 435 -0.64 -27.75 32.18
C GLU A 435 -0.69 -27.83 30.64
N GLU A 436 -0.73 -29.05 30.08
CA GLU A 436 -0.90 -29.24 28.63
C GLU A 436 -2.30 -28.78 28.17
N ALA A 437 -3.34 -29.08 28.94
CA ALA A 437 -4.69 -28.62 28.64
C ALA A 437 -4.79 -27.08 28.66
N ILE A 438 -4.12 -26.41 29.60
CA ILE A 438 -4.01 -24.93 29.65
C ILE A 438 -3.28 -24.38 28.42
N ALA A 439 -2.20 -25.02 27.97
CA ALA A 439 -1.47 -24.60 26.77
C ALA A 439 -2.36 -24.71 25.50
N GLU A 440 -3.26 -25.69 25.50
CA GLU A 440 -4.13 -26.02 24.38
C GLU A 440 -5.40 -25.14 24.31
N THR A 441 -5.80 -24.45 25.39
CA THR A 441 -6.96 -23.53 25.37
C THR A 441 -6.79 -22.39 24.37
N GLY A 442 -5.55 -22.05 23.98
CA GLY A 442 -5.27 -21.08 22.91
C GLY A 442 -5.80 -21.51 21.54
N LYS A 443 -5.99 -22.82 21.31
CA LYS A 443 -6.54 -23.34 20.04
C LYS A 443 -8.01 -23.01 19.84
N LEU A 444 -8.72 -22.55 20.87
CA LEU A 444 -10.10 -22.07 20.72
C LEU A 444 -10.23 -20.97 19.66
N PHE A 445 -9.20 -20.14 19.49
CA PHE A 445 -9.20 -19.06 18.51
C PHE A 445 -9.09 -19.55 17.06
N THR A 446 -8.54 -20.74 16.80
CA THR A 446 -8.41 -21.25 15.43
C THR A 446 -9.76 -21.54 14.79
N TYR A 447 -10.80 -21.81 15.60
CA TYR A 447 -12.16 -21.95 15.09
C TYR A 447 -12.74 -20.63 14.56
N LEU A 448 -12.18 -19.48 14.95
CA LEU A 448 -12.58 -18.17 14.42
C LEU A 448 -11.84 -17.81 13.13
N ASP A 449 -10.78 -18.54 12.74
CA ASP A 449 -9.99 -18.23 11.54
C ASP A 449 -10.81 -18.36 10.25
N ALA A 450 -11.79 -19.26 10.24
CA ALA A 450 -12.72 -19.43 9.12
C ALA A 450 -13.66 -18.22 8.95
N LEU A 451 -13.91 -17.45 10.02
CA LEU A 451 -14.71 -16.23 10.01
C LEU A 451 -13.84 -15.00 9.73
N ASP A 452 -13.13 -15.05 8.60
CA ASP A 452 -12.10 -14.08 8.21
C ASP A 452 -12.68 -12.72 7.71
N ASN A 453 -11.85 -11.90 7.06
CA ASN A 453 -12.21 -10.58 6.55
C ASN A 453 -12.77 -10.56 5.11
N ARG A 454 -12.96 -11.70 4.46
CA ARG A 454 -13.47 -11.77 3.07
C ARG A 454 -14.82 -11.11 2.92
N LEU A 455 -15.74 -11.28 3.87
CA LEU A 455 -17.06 -10.63 3.82
C LEU A 455 -16.93 -9.10 3.89
N GLU A 456 -16.04 -8.60 4.74
CA GLU A 456 -15.85 -7.17 4.98
C GLU A 456 -15.24 -6.48 3.76
N ASN A 457 -14.22 -7.12 3.18
CA ASN A 457 -13.57 -6.65 1.95
C ASN A 457 -14.58 -6.66 0.79
N THR A 458 -15.40 -7.72 0.68
CA THR A 458 -16.40 -7.81 -0.39
C THR A 458 -17.49 -6.74 -0.26
N LEU A 459 -17.96 -6.46 0.96
CA LEU A 459 -18.93 -5.39 1.20
C LEU A 459 -18.33 -4.00 0.96
N GLU A 460 -17.03 -3.82 1.23
CA GLU A 460 -16.32 -2.58 0.93
C GLU A 460 -16.20 -2.34 -0.59
N ASP A 461 -15.82 -3.37 -1.34
CA ASP A 461 -15.78 -3.32 -2.79
C ASP A 461 -17.17 -3.00 -3.37
N LEU A 462 -18.23 -3.55 -2.76
CA LEU A 462 -19.61 -3.30 -3.16
C LEU A 462 -19.99 -1.81 -3.01
N VAL A 463 -19.56 -1.16 -1.92
CA VAL A 463 -19.80 0.29 -1.70
C VAL A 463 -19.09 1.15 -2.75
N LYS A 464 -17.91 0.75 -3.20
CA LYS A 464 -17.10 1.49 -4.19
C LYS A 464 -17.55 1.24 -5.64
N THR A 465 -18.16 0.09 -5.90
CA THR A 465 -18.57 -0.31 -7.24
C THR A 465 -19.92 0.32 -7.58
N PRO A 466 -20.08 1.07 -8.69
CA PRO A 466 -21.40 1.59 -9.11
C PRO A 466 -22.42 0.49 -9.37
N ASP A 467 -23.71 0.83 -9.47
CA ASP A 467 -24.73 -0.16 -9.80
C ASP A 467 -24.51 -0.76 -11.21
N GLY A 468 -24.73 -2.07 -11.33
CA GLY A 468 -24.45 -2.81 -12.55
C GLY A 468 -24.01 -4.26 -12.33
N PRO A 469 -23.60 -4.98 -13.39
CA PRO A 469 -23.27 -6.40 -13.35
C PRO A 469 -22.16 -6.75 -12.35
N GLU A 470 -21.14 -5.88 -12.23
CA GLU A 470 -20.03 -6.09 -11.29
C GLU A 470 -20.50 -6.02 -9.83
N ARG A 471 -21.36 -5.06 -9.49
CA ARG A 471 -21.97 -4.98 -8.15
C ARG A 471 -22.86 -6.19 -7.86
N GLN A 472 -23.58 -6.70 -8.85
CA GLN A 472 -24.38 -7.93 -8.68
C GLN A 472 -23.50 -9.17 -8.46
N ALA A 473 -22.35 -9.26 -9.11
CA ALA A 473 -21.38 -10.32 -8.87
C ALA A 473 -20.79 -10.24 -7.44
N LEU A 474 -20.50 -9.04 -6.95
CA LEU A 474 -20.06 -8.82 -5.56
C LEU A 474 -21.17 -9.19 -4.55
N LYS A 475 -22.43 -8.86 -4.84
CA LYS A 475 -23.58 -9.31 -4.02
C LYS A 475 -23.66 -10.84 -3.97
N ALA A 476 -23.47 -11.52 -5.11
CA ALA A 476 -23.47 -12.99 -5.16
C ALA A 476 -22.32 -13.58 -4.33
N LYS A 477 -21.09 -13.08 -4.51
CA LYS A 477 -19.92 -13.48 -3.72
C LYS A 477 -20.11 -13.27 -2.22
N ALA A 478 -20.69 -12.14 -1.81
CA ALA A 478 -20.99 -11.88 -0.42
C ALA A 478 -21.98 -12.91 0.16
N ARG A 479 -22.98 -13.35 -0.61
CA ARG A 479 -23.91 -14.42 -0.19
C ARG A 479 -23.23 -15.78 -0.05
N GLU A 480 -22.29 -16.11 -0.95
CA GLU A 480 -21.48 -17.33 -0.84
C GLU A 480 -20.66 -17.33 0.46
N ILE A 481 -19.98 -16.24 0.77
CA ILE A 481 -19.21 -16.10 2.01
C ILE A 481 -20.13 -16.19 3.25
N ILE A 482 -21.31 -15.57 3.22
CA ILE A 482 -22.30 -15.68 4.30
C ILE A 482 -22.73 -17.14 4.51
N ALA A 483 -22.92 -17.91 3.44
CA ALA A 483 -23.28 -19.32 3.52
C ALA A 483 -22.14 -20.15 4.14
N GLU A 484 -20.89 -19.91 3.74
CA GLU A 484 -19.70 -20.53 4.35
C GLU A 484 -19.62 -20.23 5.84
N TYR A 485 -19.75 -18.96 6.24
CA TYR A 485 -19.68 -18.57 7.66
C TYR A 485 -20.85 -19.13 8.48
N SER A 486 -22.05 -19.17 7.91
CA SER A 486 -23.22 -19.74 8.58
C SER A 486 -23.04 -21.24 8.81
N ALA A 487 -22.47 -21.97 7.84
CA ALA A 487 -22.17 -23.39 7.98
C ALA A 487 -21.13 -23.65 9.07
N GLU A 488 -20.07 -22.83 9.14
CA GLU A 488 -19.07 -22.91 10.20
C GLU A 488 -19.70 -22.68 11.59
N LEU A 489 -20.51 -21.63 11.72
CA LEU A 489 -21.24 -21.30 12.96
C LEU A 489 -22.30 -22.34 13.36
N ASP A 490 -22.74 -23.18 12.42
CA ASP A 490 -23.66 -24.28 12.68
C ASP A 490 -22.95 -25.57 13.12
N GLY A 491 -21.61 -25.59 13.10
CA GLY A 491 -20.80 -26.69 13.60
C GLY A 491 -20.98 -26.96 15.09
N ASP A 492 -20.67 -28.19 15.50
CA ASP A 492 -20.89 -28.67 16.87
C ASP A 492 -20.11 -27.84 17.91
N PHE A 493 -18.89 -27.40 17.57
CA PHE A 493 -18.08 -26.56 18.45
C PHE A 493 -18.81 -25.30 18.93
N PHE A 494 -19.39 -24.51 18.02
CA PHE A 494 -20.07 -23.27 18.41
C PHE A 494 -21.37 -23.52 19.17
N ARG A 495 -22.01 -24.68 18.97
CA ARG A 495 -23.18 -25.09 19.75
C ARG A 495 -22.80 -25.46 21.17
N ASP A 496 -21.70 -26.17 21.35
CA ASP A 496 -21.18 -26.55 22.67
C ASP A 496 -20.68 -25.33 23.44
N VAL A 497 -20.02 -24.40 22.73
CA VAL A 497 -19.51 -23.14 23.31
C VAL A 497 -20.64 -22.23 23.80
N ASP A 498 -21.69 -22.01 22.99
CA ASP A 498 -22.86 -21.20 23.39
C ASP A 498 -23.80 -21.93 24.38
N GLY A 499 -23.68 -23.25 24.46
CA GLY A 499 -24.47 -24.11 25.33
C GLY A 499 -23.89 -24.21 26.74
N ASP A 500 -23.90 -25.43 27.29
CA ASP A 500 -23.32 -25.71 28.59
C ASP A 500 -21.85 -26.11 28.45
N ASN A 501 -21.01 -25.13 28.12
CA ASN A 501 -19.56 -25.35 28.01
C ASN A 501 -18.91 -25.70 29.36
N GLY A 502 -19.62 -25.57 30.49
CA GLY A 502 -19.14 -25.94 31.82
C GLY A 502 -18.16 -24.95 32.46
N PHE A 503 -17.81 -23.84 31.79
CA PHE A 503 -16.83 -22.86 32.28
C PHE A 503 -17.42 -21.47 32.49
N ALA A 504 -17.99 -20.87 31.44
CA ALA A 504 -18.52 -19.50 31.49
C ALA A 504 -19.66 -19.30 30.49
N PRO A 505 -20.72 -18.56 30.84
CA PRO A 505 -21.77 -18.25 29.89
C PRO A 505 -21.24 -17.27 28.84
N VAL A 506 -21.05 -17.75 27.61
CA VAL A 506 -20.61 -16.93 26.46
C VAL A 506 -21.66 -16.93 25.36
N LYS A 507 -21.62 -15.92 24.49
CA LYS A 507 -22.58 -15.76 23.38
C LYS A 507 -21.87 -15.45 22.07
N ILE A 508 -21.65 -16.47 21.25
CA ILE A 508 -20.92 -16.40 20.00
C ILE A 508 -21.87 -16.61 18.81
N ARG A 509 -22.56 -17.74 18.74
CA ARG A 509 -23.34 -18.15 17.57
C ARG A 509 -24.52 -17.23 17.31
N ALA A 510 -25.37 -16.96 18.31
CA ALA A 510 -26.60 -16.19 18.08
C ALA A 510 -26.33 -14.75 17.58
N PRO A 511 -25.40 -13.97 18.17
CA PRO A 511 -25.01 -12.67 17.63
C PRO A 511 -24.40 -12.75 16.21
N ALA A 512 -23.58 -13.76 15.94
CA ALA A 512 -22.97 -13.97 14.62
C ALA A 512 -24.02 -14.23 13.53
N VAL A 513 -24.95 -15.16 13.77
CA VAL A 513 -26.03 -15.48 12.83
C VAL A 513 -26.93 -14.26 12.58
N ALA A 514 -27.27 -13.50 13.62
CA ALA A 514 -28.09 -12.30 13.47
C ALA A 514 -27.40 -11.23 12.60
N ALA A 515 -26.09 -11.04 12.78
CA ALA A 515 -25.31 -10.10 11.97
C ALA A 515 -25.22 -10.56 10.50
N LEU A 516 -25.00 -11.85 10.24
CA LEU A 516 -24.99 -12.41 8.88
C LEU A 516 -26.35 -12.27 8.19
N GLN A 517 -27.46 -12.46 8.93
CA GLN A 517 -28.81 -12.23 8.41
C GLN A 517 -29.05 -10.75 8.08
N GLN A 518 -28.54 -9.83 8.89
CA GLN A 518 -28.61 -8.40 8.59
C GLN A 518 -27.87 -8.07 7.29
N VAL A 519 -26.67 -8.63 7.09
CA VAL A 519 -25.93 -8.47 5.83
C VAL A 519 -26.72 -9.06 4.66
N SER A 520 -27.24 -10.29 4.80
CA SER A 520 -28.04 -10.94 3.76
C SER A 520 -29.28 -10.11 3.38
N THR A 521 -29.92 -9.46 4.36
CA THR A 521 -31.08 -8.58 4.15
C THR A 521 -30.67 -7.34 3.37
N ALA A 522 -29.54 -6.72 3.72
CA ALA A 522 -29.01 -5.57 2.98
C ALA A 522 -28.66 -5.92 1.53
N LEU A 523 -28.12 -7.12 1.27
CA LEU A 523 -27.81 -7.61 -0.07
C LEU A 523 -29.05 -7.89 -0.93
N ALA A 524 -30.22 -8.05 -0.33
CA ALA A 524 -31.49 -8.31 -1.03
C ALA A 524 -32.25 -7.02 -1.39
N ALA A 525 -31.94 -5.91 -0.71
CA ALA A 525 -32.30 -4.56 -1.14
C ALA A 525 -31.43 -4.12 -2.34
#